data_AF-A0A7R7XY27-F1
#
_entry.id   AF-A0A7R7XY27-F1
#
_cell.length_a   1.000
_cell.length_b   1.000
_cell.length_c   1.000
_cell.angle_alpha   90.00
_cell.angle_beta   90.00
_cell.angle_gamma   90.00
#
_symmetry.space_group_name_H-M   'P 1'
#
loop_
_entity.id
_entity.type
_entity.pdbx_description
1 polymer ?
#
loop_
_entity_poly.entity_id
_entity_poly.type
_entity_poly.pdbx_seq_one_letter_code
_entity_poly.pdbx_strand_id
1 'polypeptide(L)'
;MRFTLLALPTALLTGVASAQAANCWGKALNAPLEGIEYTIKKMDEICTAEDQFYPNGDNPKFLWLQANRCEEVTCYKGTQVRWCNEDTVWDRDIAMQNIVDGVHVLLRECMHLVDGELTSGGMLSHPDQWSIILQGEDECKGKK
;
A
#
# COMPACT_ATOMS: atom_id res chain seq x y z
N MET A 1 26.73 -9.97 -57.81
CA MET A 1 26.13 -8.65 -57.49
C MET A 1 25.19 -8.83 -56.30
N ARG A 2 25.42 -8.01 -55.26
CA ARG A 2 24.67 -7.71 -54.04
C ARG A 2 23.42 -8.54 -53.69
N PHE A 3 23.51 -9.33 -52.61
CA PHE A 3 22.37 -9.76 -51.80
C PHE A 3 22.06 -8.66 -50.77
N THR A 4 20.91 -8.03 -50.90
CA THR A 4 20.43 -7.02 -49.95
C THR A 4 19.66 -7.72 -48.84
N LEU A 5 20.27 -7.88 -47.67
CA LEU A 5 19.58 -8.33 -46.45
C LEU A 5 18.82 -7.13 -45.85
N LEU A 6 17.50 -7.14 -45.96
CA LEU A 6 16.60 -6.27 -45.20
C LEU A 6 16.51 -6.80 -43.77
N ALA A 7 17.32 -6.24 -42.88
CA ALA A 7 17.14 -6.43 -41.45
C ALA A 7 16.02 -5.49 -40.96
N LEU A 8 14.83 -6.03 -40.68
CA LEU A 8 13.80 -5.33 -39.91
C LEU A 8 14.27 -5.23 -38.45
N PRO A 9 14.36 -4.03 -37.86
CA PRO A 9 14.54 -3.92 -36.42
C PRO A 9 13.19 -4.23 -35.75
N THR A 10 13.10 -5.38 -35.09
CA THR A 10 12.08 -5.64 -34.07
C THR A 10 12.29 -4.64 -32.93
N ALA A 11 11.51 -3.56 -32.94
CA ALA A 11 11.41 -2.65 -31.81
C ALA A 11 10.76 -3.41 -30.64
N LEU A 12 11.58 -3.83 -29.68
CA LEU A 12 11.11 -4.31 -28.38
C LEU A 12 10.53 -3.12 -27.63
N LEU A 13 9.20 -3.06 -27.53
CA LEU A 13 8.50 -2.23 -26.55
C LEU A 13 8.82 -2.79 -25.17
N THR A 14 9.88 -2.31 -24.54
CA THR A 14 10.07 -2.46 -23.09
C THR A 14 9.01 -1.59 -22.42
N GLY A 15 7.86 -2.20 -22.10
CA GLY A 15 6.88 -1.59 -21.22
C GLY A 15 7.58 -1.25 -19.91
N VAL A 16 7.63 0.04 -19.58
CA VAL A 16 8.15 0.51 -18.29
C VAL A 16 7.13 0.06 -17.25
N ALA A 17 7.34 -1.13 -16.68
CA ALA A 17 6.63 -1.53 -15.48
C ALA A 17 7.06 -0.54 -14.39
N SER A 18 6.14 0.34 -13.99
CA SER A 18 6.27 1.09 -12.75
C SER A 18 6.48 0.08 -11.63
N ALA A 19 7.73 -0.07 -11.18
CA ALA A 19 8.16 -1.15 -10.30
C ALA A 19 7.80 -0.83 -8.85
N GLN A 20 6.50 -0.76 -8.57
CA GLN A 20 6.01 -0.97 -7.22
C GLN A 20 6.25 -2.45 -6.91
N ALA A 21 7.05 -2.74 -5.89
CA ALA A 21 7.40 -4.10 -5.53
C ALA A 21 6.55 -4.54 -4.34
N ALA A 22 5.54 -5.37 -4.59
CA ALA A 22 4.79 -6.04 -3.54
C ALA A 22 5.59 -7.24 -3.03
N ASN A 23 5.83 -7.27 -1.72
CA ASN A 23 6.46 -8.39 -1.03
C ASN A 23 5.47 -9.03 -0.06
N CYS A 24 4.99 -10.21 -0.40
CA CYS A 24 3.95 -10.94 0.33
C CYS A 24 4.48 -11.88 1.42
N TRP A 25 5.77 -11.83 1.76
CA TRP A 25 6.40 -12.85 2.60
C TRP A 25 6.45 -12.42 4.07
N GLY A 26 5.84 -13.22 4.95
CA GLY A 26 6.01 -13.10 6.41
C GLY A 26 4.82 -13.66 7.19
N LYS A 27 5.07 -14.58 8.15
CA LYS A 27 4.00 -15.19 8.98
C LYS A 27 3.19 -14.20 9.83
N ALA A 28 3.74 -13.01 10.09
CA ALA A 28 3.07 -11.94 10.84
C ALA A 28 2.14 -11.09 9.95
N LEU A 29 2.10 -11.32 8.63
CA LEU A 29 1.40 -10.45 7.69
C LEU A 29 0.02 -10.99 7.28
N ASN A 30 -0.52 -12.01 7.96
CA ASN A 30 -1.78 -12.65 7.57
C ASN A 30 -3.01 -11.87 8.10
N ALA A 31 -3.26 -10.67 7.58
CA ALA A 31 -4.44 -9.91 7.98
C ALA A 31 -5.72 -10.60 7.47
N PRO A 32 -6.76 -10.73 8.31
CA PRO A 32 -8.02 -11.35 7.90
C PRO A 32 -8.73 -10.48 6.86
N LEU A 33 -9.29 -11.10 5.81
CA LEU A 33 -9.97 -10.39 4.72
C LEU A 33 -11.02 -9.38 5.22
N GLU A 34 -11.85 -9.78 6.19
CA GLU A 34 -12.89 -8.90 6.76
C GLU A 34 -12.27 -7.63 7.38
N GLY A 35 -11.13 -7.76 8.05
CA GLY A 35 -10.44 -6.62 8.65
C GLY A 35 -9.83 -5.70 7.59
N ILE A 36 -9.31 -6.27 6.50
CA ILE A 36 -8.78 -5.50 5.36
C ILE A 36 -9.91 -4.72 4.67
N GLU A 37 -11.04 -5.37 4.35
CA GLU A 37 -12.18 -4.71 3.70
C GLU A 37 -12.76 -3.59 4.55
N TYR A 38 -12.87 -3.81 5.87
CA TYR A 38 -13.31 -2.77 6.79
C TYR A 38 -12.33 -1.60 6.85
N THR A 39 -11.03 -1.89 6.87
CA THR A 39 -9.96 -0.89 6.89
C THR A 39 -9.98 -0.04 5.62
N ILE A 40 -10.06 -0.66 4.44
CA ILE A 40 -10.20 0.02 3.14
C ILE A 40 -11.41 0.94 3.17
N LYS A 41 -12.59 0.41 3.55
CA LYS A 41 -13.82 1.20 3.63
C LYS A 41 -13.64 2.45 4.51
N LYS A 42 -12.97 2.33 5.66
CA LYS A 42 -12.76 3.47 6.57
C LYS A 42 -11.81 4.51 5.99
N MET A 43 -10.74 4.07 5.32
CA MET A 43 -9.84 5.00 4.64
C MET A 43 -10.52 5.66 3.43
N ASP A 44 -11.36 4.95 2.68
CA ASP A 44 -12.17 5.51 1.59
C ASP A 44 -13.17 6.56 2.09
N GLU A 45 -13.83 6.31 3.23
CA GLU A 45 -14.70 7.31 3.89
C GLU A 45 -13.92 8.59 4.21
N ILE A 46 -12.64 8.50 4.59
CA ILE A 46 -11.77 9.67 4.82
C ILE A 46 -11.41 10.35 3.50
N CYS A 47 -10.97 9.59 2.49
CA CYS A 47 -10.59 10.13 1.17
C CYS A 47 -11.73 10.91 0.52
N THR A 48 -12.98 10.44 0.70
CA THR A 48 -14.18 10.98 0.03
C THR A 48 -14.94 12.02 0.85
N ALA A 49 -14.65 12.19 2.14
CA ALA A 49 -15.31 13.19 2.98
C ALA A 49 -15.08 14.63 2.47
N GLU A 50 -16.03 15.53 2.68
CA GLU A 50 -15.87 16.93 2.29
C GLU A 50 -14.81 17.64 3.16
N ASP A 51 -14.02 18.56 2.58
CA ASP A 51 -12.88 19.21 3.28
C ASP A 51 -13.30 20.02 4.52
N GLN A 52 -14.58 20.41 4.60
CA GLN A 52 -15.19 21.08 5.76
C GLN A 52 -15.45 20.17 6.96
N PHE A 53 -15.20 18.85 6.84
CA PHE A 53 -15.48 17.86 7.88
C PHE A 53 -14.42 17.81 9.01
N TYR A 54 -13.35 18.61 8.93
CA TYR A 54 -12.22 18.51 9.87
C TYR A 54 -12.10 19.74 10.78
N PRO A 55 -12.75 19.72 11.96
CA PRO A 55 -12.89 20.90 12.83
C PRO A 55 -11.58 21.42 13.44
N ASN A 56 -10.49 20.66 13.34
CA ASN A 56 -9.20 21.00 13.95
C ASN A 56 -8.15 21.48 12.94
N GLY A 57 -8.48 21.57 11.65
CA GLY A 57 -7.56 21.99 10.59
C GLY A 57 -6.58 20.91 10.10
N ASP A 58 -6.46 19.78 10.81
CA ASP A 58 -5.76 18.59 10.31
C ASP A 58 -6.59 17.96 9.20
N ASN A 59 -6.04 17.89 7.99
CA ASN A 59 -6.68 17.22 6.86
C ASN A 59 -6.21 15.76 6.81
N PRO A 60 -6.98 14.78 7.33
CA PRO A 60 -6.57 13.38 7.37
C PRO A 60 -6.47 12.73 5.98
N LYS A 61 -6.83 13.45 4.90
CA LYS A 61 -6.54 13.04 3.53
C LYS A 61 -5.05 13.14 3.19
N PHE A 62 -4.27 13.88 3.98
CA PHE A 62 -2.83 13.97 3.84
C PHE A 62 -2.17 13.59 5.16
N LEU A 63 -1.20 12.68 5.08
CA LEU A 63 -0.41 12.27 6.22
C LEU A 63 1.01 12.82 6.05
N TRP A 64 1.57 13.36 7.12
CA TRP A 64 2.93 13.84 7.16
C TRP A 64 3.79 12.91 8.03
N LEU A 65 4.98 12.54 7.54
CA LEU A 65 5.96 11.78 8.32
C LEU A 65 7.36 12.35 8.15
N GLN A 66 8.08 12.37 9.27
CA GLN A 66 9.51 12.67 9.26
C GLN A 66 10.29 11.64 8.46
N ALA A 67 11.48 12.03 7.99
CA ALA A 67 12.46 11.12 7.41
C ALA A 67 12.71 9.89 8.30
N ASN A 68 12.81 8.70 7.68
CA ASN A 68 13.10 7.42 8.31
C ASN A 68 12.13 7.06 9.47
N ARG A 69 10.83 7.30 9.27
CA ARG A 69 9.78 6.97 10.23
C ARG A 69 8.70 6.11 9.60
N CYS A 70 8.07 5.31 10.45
CA CYS A 70 6.89 4.52 10.11
C CYS A 70 5.83 4.73 11.17
N GLU A 71 4.60 5.02 10.76
CA GLU A 71 3.46 5.18 11.67
C GLU A 71 2.30 4.26 11.30
N GLU A 72 1.50 3.93 12.32
CA GLU A 72 0.22 3.26 12.16
C GLU A 72 -0.79 4.24 11.58
N VAL A 73 -1.35 3.90 10.42
CA VAL A 73 -2.40 4.66 9.75
C VAL A 73 -3.76 4.20 10.28
N THR A 74 -3.94 2.88 10.39
CA THR A 74 -5.18 2.27 10.91
C THR A 74 -4.89 0.97 11.65
N CYS A 75 -5.74 0.64 12.62
CA CYS A 75 -5.71 -0.64 13.33
C CYS A 75 -7.14 -1.05 13.71
N TYR A 76 -7.72 -1.96 12.93
CA TYR A 76 -9.12 -2.39 13.05
C TYR A 76 -9.27 -3.88 12.77
N LYS A 77 -10.15 -4.56 13.52
CA LYS A 77 -10.54 -5.96 13.25
C LYS A 77 -9.36 -6.91 12.95
N GLY A 78 -8.28 -6.76 13.71
CA GLY A 78 -7.09 -7.61 13.57
C GLY A 78 -6.20 -7.26 12.37
N THR A 79 -6.44 -6.14 11.70
CA THR A 79 -5.67 -5.63 10.56
C THR A 79 -5.02 -4.30 10.93
N GLN A 80 -3.73 -4.19 10.63
CA GLN A 80 -2.96 -2.96 10.76
C GLN A 80 -2.47 -2.52 9.39
N VAL A 81 -2.59 -1.22 9.11
CA VAL A 81 -1.93 -0.56 7.98
C VAL A 81 -0.95 0.45 8.52
N ARG A 82 0.29 0.38 8.02
CA ARG A 82 1.34 1.34 8.34
C ARG A 82 1.86 1.99 7.07
N TRP A 83 2.27 3.24 7.20
CA TRP A 83 3.00 3.95 6.15
C TRP A 83 4.37 4.33 6.69
N CYS A 84 5.39 4.15 5.86
CA CYS A 84 6.77 4.54 6.16
C CYS A 84 7.27 5.56 5.15
N ASN A 85 7.89 6.62 5.66
CA ASN A 85 8.80 7.45 4.90
C ASN A 85 10.21 6.86 5.04
N GLU A 86 10.68 6.17 4.00
CA GLU A 86 11.99 5.52 3.97
C GLU A 86 13.10 6.49 3.54
N ASP A 87 12.75 7.70 3.12
CA ASP A 87 13.71 8.76 2.85
C ASP A 87 14.46 9.10 4.14
N THR A 88 15.80 9.14 4.08
CA THR A 88 16.65 9.37 5.25
C THR A 88 16.91 10.86 5.52
N VAL A 89 16.48 11.74 4.63
CA VAL A 89 16.80 13.17 4.62
C VAL A 89 15.56 14.04 4.68
N TRP A 90 14.53 13.69 3.90
CA TRP A 90 13.37 14.55 3.68
C TRP A 90 12.12 14.02 4.38
N ASP A 91 11.46 14.91 5.09
CA ASP A 91 10.09 14.69 5.55
C ASP A 91 9.15 14.63 4.33
N ARG A 92 8.01 13.96 4.48
CA ARG A 92 7.12 13.66 3.37
C ARG A 92 5.67 13.83 3.76
N ASP A 93 4.90 14.38 2.85
CA ASP A 93 3.44 14.27 2.82
C ASP A 93 3.01 13.21 1.82
N ILE A 94 2.01 12.40 2.16
CA ILE A 94 1.35 11.48 1.25
C ILE A 94 -0.16 11.63 1.33
N ALA A 95 -0.84 11.51 0.19
CA ALA A 95 -2.28 11.40 0.20
C ALA A 95 -2.72 10.03 0.73
N MET A 96 -3.74 10.01 1.59
CA MET A 96 -4.38 8.78 2.09
C MET A 96 -4.79 7.85 0.93
N GLN A 97 -5.23 8.41 -0.19
CA GLN A 97 -5.59 7.63 -1.38
C GLN A 97 -4.43 6.75 -1.88
N ASN A 98 -3.19 7.23 -1.85
CA ASN A 98 -2.04 6.43 -2.26
C ASN A 98 -1.82 5.24 -1.31
N ILE A 99 -2.15 5.41 -0.03
CA ILE A 99 -2.09 4.33 0.97
C ILE A 99 -3.18 3.30 0.67
N VAL A 100 -4.42 3.75 0.43
CA VAL A 100 -5.54 2.89 0.05
C VAL A 100 -5.24 2.08 -1.21
N ASP A 101 -4.73 2.75 -2.25
CA ASP A 101 -4.36 2.11 -3.52
C ASP A 101 -3.29 1.03 -3.28
N GLY A 102 -2.31 1.30 -2.42
CA GLY A 102 -1.29 0.30 -2.07
C GLY A 102 -1.84 -0.86 -1.24
N VAL A 103 -2.80 -0.62 -0.35
CA VAL A 103 -3.51 -1.69 0.36
C VAL A 103 -4.33 -2.54 -0.61
N HIS A 104 -4.95 -1.96 -1.64
CA HIS A 104 -5.62 -2.72 -2.71
C HIS A 104 -4.65 -3.58 -3.52
N VAL A 105 -3.44 -3.06 -3.82
CA VAL A 105 -2.38 -3.85 -4.47
C VAL A 105 -2.01 -5.04 -3.60
N LEU A 106 -1.72 -4.83 -2.31
CA LEU A 106 -1.38 -5.90 -1.38
C LEU A 106 -2.53 -6.91 -1.22
N LEU A 107 -3.77 -6.45 -1.10
CA LEU A 107 -4.94 -7.33 -1.06
C LEU A 107 -5.02 -8.19 -2.32
N ARG A 108 -4.84 -7.63 -3.52
CA ARG A 108 -4.92 -8.40 -4.77
C ARG A 108 -3.76 -9.37 -4.97
N GLU A 109 -2.54 -8.93 -4.67
CA GLU A 109 -1.31 -9.65 -5.04
C GLU A 109 -0.81 -10.59 -3.95
N CYS A 110 -1.14 -10.31 -2.69
CA CYS A 110 -0.69 -11.09 -1.53
C CYS A 110 -1.81 -11.91 -0.87
N MET A 111 -2.99 -12.00 -1.48
CA MET A 111 -4.08 -12.82 -0.95
C MET A 111 -3.78 -14.31 -1.10
N HIS A 112 -3.92 -15.05 0.01
CA HIS A 112 -3.70 -16.48 0.06
C HIS A 112 -4.48 -17.13 1.22
N LEU A 113 -4.60 -18.46 1.17
CA LEU A 113 -5.31 -19.24 2.18
C LEU A 113 -4.35 -19.69 3.28
N VAL A 114 -4.69 -19.42 4.54
CA VAL A 114 -3.96 -19.87 5.73
C VAL A 114 -4.96 -20.52 6.67
N ASP A 115 -4.73 -21.78 7.05
CA ASP A 115 -5.60 -22.54 7.96
C ASP A 115 -7.10 -22.54 7.59
N GLY A 116 -7.40 -22.45 6.29
CA GLY A 116 -8.77 -22.43 5.77
C GLY A 116 -9.42 -21.04 5.71
N GLU A 117 -8.71 -20.00 6.14
CA GLU A 117 -9.15 -18.61 6.10
C GLU A 117 -8.42 -17.84 4.99
N LEU A 118 -9.15 -16.95 4.30
CA LEU A 118 -8.55 -16.08 3.31
C LEU A 118 -7.92 -14.88 4.02
N THR A 119 -6.62 -14.71 3.78
CA THR A 119 -5.83 -13.66 4.41
C THR A 119 -5.03 -12.91 3.35
N SER A 120 -4.57 -11.72 3.68
CA SER A 120 -3.57 -11.01 2.88
C SER A 120 -2.67 -10.16 3.77
N GLY A 121 -1.48 -9.88 3.27
CA GLY A 121 -0.62 -8.84 3.77
C GLY A 121 0.78 -8.96 3.23
N GLY A 122 1.56 -7.95 3.49
CA GLY A 122 2.80 -7.71 2.77
C GLY A 122 3.30 -6.30 2.98
N MET A 123 4.40 -6.00 2.29
CA MET A 123 4.96 -4.67 2.17
C MET A 123 4.97 -4.26 0.71
N LEU A 124 4.48 -3.07 0.41
CA LEU A 124 4.57 -2.44 -0.90
C LEU A 124 5.63 -1.35 -0.81
N SER A 125 6.74 -1.51 -1.54
CA SER A 125 7.78 -0.47 -1.65
C SER A 125 7.58 0.37 -2.90
N HIS A 126 7.66 1.69 -2.75
CA HIS A 126 7.59 2.65 -3.84
C HIS A 126 9.00 3.19 -4.21
N PRO A 127 9.29 3.41 -5.51
CA PRO A 127 10.58 3.98 -5.94
C PRO A 127 10.93 5.33 -5.30
N ASP A 128 9.92 6.09 -4.87
CA ASP A 128 10.10 7.39 -4.21
C ASP A 128 10.39 7.27 -2.70
N GLN A 129 10.95 6.15 -2.24
CA GLN A 129 11.40 5.94 -0.85
C GLN A 129 10.26 6.07 0.18
N TRP A 130 9.15 5.39 -0.09
CA TRP A 130 8.12 5.17 0.91
C TRP A 130 7.52 3.78 0.75
N SER A 131 6.95 3.25 1.82
CA SER A 131 6.33 1.93 1.80
C SER A 131 5.02 1.88 2.54
N ILE A 132 4.18 0.92 2.17
CA ILE A 132 2.96 0.57 2.88
C ILE A 132 3.10 -0.85 3.41
N ILE A 133 2.73 -1.08 4.66
CA ILE A 133 2.74 -2.40 5.27
C ILE A 133 1.30 -2.75 5.66
N LEU A 134 0.82 -3.90 5.19
CA LEU A 134 -0.45 -4.49 5.58
C LEU A 134 -0.16 -5.76 6.36
N GLN A 135 -0.63 -5.85 7.60
CA GLN A 135 -0.36 -7.00 8.45
C GLN A 135 -1.51 -7.36 9.39
N GLY A 136 -1.54 -8.63 9.81
CA GLY A 136 -2.41 -9.09 10.87
C GLY A 136 -1.81 -8.71 12.22
N GLU A 137 -2.59 -8.14 13.12
CA GLU A 137 -2.11 -7.67 14.42
C GLU A 137 -3.13 -7.95 15.53
N ASP A 138 -2.71 -8.66 16.58
CA ASP A 138 -3.61 -9.10 17.65
C ASP A 138 -4.20 -7.91 18.41
N GLU A 139 -3.42 -6.84 18.60
CA GLU A 139 -3.85 -5.60 19.24
C GLU A 139 -5.01 -4.91 18.49
N CYS A 140 -5.18 -5.22 17.21
CA CYS A 140 -6.25 -4.65 16.39
C CYS A 140 -7.57 -5.44 16.48
N LYS A 141 -7.60 -6.67 17.01
CA LYS A 141 -8.79 -7.57 16.94
C LYS A 141 -10.05 -6.99 17.62
N GLY A 142 -9.89 -6.19 18.66
CA GLY A 142 -10.99 -5.55 19.38
C GLY A 142 -11.39 -4.15 18.90
N LYS A 143 -10.64 -3.57 17.96
CA LYS A 143 -10.82 -2.17 17.53
C LYS A 143 -11.82 -2.09 16.38
N LYS A 144 -12.69 -1.08 16.42
CA LYS A 144 -13.77 -0.80 15.45
C LYS A 144 -13.67 0.63 14.94
#